data_AF-A0A7C7QHA5-F1
#
_entry.id   AF-A0A7C7QHA5-F1
#
_cell.length_a   1.000
_cell.length_b   1.000
_cell.length_c   1.000
_cell.angle_alpha   90.00
_cell.angle_beta   90.00
_cell.angle_gamma   90.00
#
_symmetry.space_group_name_H-M   'P 1'
#
loop_
_entity.id
_entity.type
_entity.pdbx_description
1 polymer ?
#
loop_
_entity_poly.entity_id
_entity_poly.type
_entity_poly.pdbx_seq_one_letter_code
_entity_poly.pdbx_strand_id
1 'polypeptide(L)'
;SYGSFYVGTWLSNVNWSGGGYEQDWYAGYGFDTGPVNWDVGYIYYSYPVYDNSDFGEIYANLSWTWLNGGLAYTLNSDSVSPADETGNLYYYIGGSWDVKGLTLAATFGIYDFNSDSALQNNVANPDYSHIQLSVEKDGFTFALDKNDAKDNSSWGASASDYRFWLSYTKDFDLL
;
A
#
# COMPACT_ATOMS: atom_id res chain seq x y z
N SER A 1 -6.63 -21.66 14.48
CA SER A 1 -7.93 -21.53 13.80
C SER A 1 -7.75 -22.00 12.36
N TYR A 2 -8.81 -22.25 11.59
CA TYR A 2 -8.68 -22.63 10.17
C TYR A 2 -8.65 -21.43 9.22
N GLY A 3 -8.40 -20.20 9.71
CA GLY A 3 -8.41 -18.99 8.89
C GLY A 3 -9.80 -18.43 8.58
N SER A 4 -9.86 -17.22 8.02
CA SER A 4 -11.09 -16.50 7.67
C SER A 4 -10.95 -15.77 6.34
N PHE A 5 -11.99 -15.86 5.50
CA PHE A 5 -12.11 -15.07 4.28
C PHE A 5 -12.72 -13.70 4.59
N TYR A 6 -12.32 -12.70 3.81
CA TYR A 6 -12.91 -11.37 3.85
C TYR A 6 -12.98 -10.76 2.45
N VAL A 7 -13.86 -9.77 2.33
CA VAL A 7 -14.00 -8.90 1.15
C VAL A 7 -14.29 -7.49 1.64
N GLY A 8 -13.79 -6.49 0.94
CA GLY A 8 -14.04 -5.09 1.27
C GLY A 8 -13.78 -4.16 0.11
N THR A 9 -13.96 -2.87 0.36
CA THR A 9 -13.74 -1.81 -0.61
C THR A 9 -13.21 -0.56 0.08
N TRP A 10 -12.41 0.21 -0.64
CA TRP A 10 -11.96 1.53 -0.23
C TRP A 10 -12.33 2.54 -1.32
N LEU A 11 -12.62 3.78 -0.91
CA LEU A 11 -12.98 4.85 -1.83
C LEU A 11 -12.22 6.11 -1.48
N SER A 12 -11.74 6.81 -2.50
CA SER A 12 -11.13 8.12 -2.34
C SER A 12 -11.40 9.07 -3.48
N ASN A 13 -11.15 10.35 -3.22
CA ASN A 13 -11.15 11.36 -4.26
C ASN A 13 -9.79 11.42 -4.95
N VAL A 14 -9.81 11.52 -6.28
CA VAL A 14 -8.62 11.69 -7.11
C VAL A 14 -8.76 12.98 -7.90
N ASN A 15 -7.64 13.67 -8.15
CA ASN A 15 -7.65 14.90 -8.95
C ASN A 15 -6.50 14.91 -9.94
N TRP A 16 -6.65 14.18 -11.04
CA TRP A 16 -5.70 14.20 -12.15
C TRP A 16 -6.11 15.21 -13.23
N SER A 17 -7.23 14.98 -13.91
CA SER A 17 -7.67 15.78 -15.08
C SER A 17 -9.14 16.22 -15.01
N GLY A 18 -9.53 16.86 -13.91
CA GLY A 18 -10.90 17.36 -13.72
C GLY A 18 -11.67 16.73 -12.57
N GLY A 19 -10.94 16.12 -11.61
CA GLY A 19 -11.54 15.41 -10.49
C GLY A 19 -12.02 14.01 -10.85
N GLY A 20 -12.18 13.17 -9.84
CA GLY A 20 -12.56 11.78 -10.01
C GLY A 20 -12.54 11.03 -8.69
N TYR A 21 -12.63 9.72 -8.79
CA TYR A 21 -12.56 8.84 -7.63
C TYR A 21 -11.84 7.55 -7.98
N GLU A 22 -11.20 7.00 -6.97
CA GLU A 22 -10.66 5.66 -6.94
C GLU A 22 -11.62 4.80 -6.11
N GLN A 23 -11.88 3.60 -6.59
CA GLN A 23 -12.62 2.58 -5.88
C GLN A 23 -11.87 1.27 -5.93
N ASP A 24 -11.38 0.86 -4.77
CA ASP A 24 -10.63 -0.37 -4.63
C ASP A 24 -11.56 -1.48 -4.17
N TRP A 25 -11.35 -2.68 -4.71
CA TRP A 25 -12.01 -3.89 -4.27
C TRP A 25 -10.96 -4.89 -3.83
N TYR A 26 -11.09 -5.43 -2.63
CA TYR A 26 -10.14 -6.40 -2.13
C TYR A 26 -10.84 -7.62 -1.54
N ALA A 27 -10.20 -8.77 -1.71
CA ALA A 27 -10.59 -10.02 -1.07
C ALA A 27 -9.34 -10.77 -0.62
N GLY A 28 -9.44 -11.43 0.53
CA GLY A 28 -8.29 -12.11 1.11
C GLY A 28 -8.66 -13.21 2.09
N TYR A 29 -7.61 -13.84 2.61
CA TYR A 29 -7.69 -14.95 3.53
C TYR A 29 -6.58 -14.86 4.57
N GLY A 30 -6.99 -14.64 5.81
CA GLY A 30 -6.09 -14.62 6.96
C GLY A 30 -6.04 -15.97 7.64
N PHE A 31 -4.85 -16.47 8.00
CA PHE A 31 -4.68 -17.74 8.71
C PHE A 31 -3.40 -17.79 9.55
N ASP A 32 -3.34 -18.71 10.50
CA ASP A 32 -2.20 -18.84 11.41
C ASP A 32 -1.41 -20.13 11.15
N THR A 33 -0.08 -20.05 11.15
CA THR A 33 0.81 -21.22 11.23
C THR A 33 1.66 -21.13 12.49
N GLY A 34 1.18 -21.72 13.58
CA GLY A 34 1.82 -21.59 14.88
C GLY A 34 1.80 -20.12 15.36
N PRO A 35 2.97 -19.49 15.60
CA PRO A 35 3.03 -18.10 16.07
C PRO A 35 2.98 -17.06 14.94
N VAL A 36 2.95 -17.48 13.68
CA VAL A 36 2.95 -16.58 12.52
C VAL A 36 1.53 -16.41 12.02
N ASN A 37 1.10 -15.16 11.86
CA ASN A 37 -0.14 -14.82 11.16
C ASN A 37 0.20 -14.51 9.71
N TRP A 38 -0.61 -15.02 8.79
CA TRP A 38 -0.53 -14.81 7.36
C TRP A 38 -1.79 -14.14 6.87
N ASP A 39 -1.63 -13.32 5.85
CA ASP A 39 -2.72 -12.70 5.11
C ASP A 39 -2.35 -12.68 3.63
N VAL A 40 -3.16 -13.33 2.80
CA VAL A 40 -2.95 -13.37 1.35
C VAL A 40 -4.21 -12.90 0.65
N GLY A 41 -4.06 -12.18 -0.44
CA GLY A 41 -5.22 -11.63 -1.12
C GLY A 41 -4.92 -11.00 -2.45
N TYR A 42 -5.96 -10.37 -2.97
CA TYR A 42 -5.96 -9.62 -4.20
C TYR A 42 -6.69 -8.30 -3.96
N ILE A 43 -6.16 -7.22 -4.54
CA ILE A 43 -6.76 -5.90 -4.58
C ILE A 43 -6.84 -5.45 -6.04
N TYR A 44 -7.96 -4.83 -6.40
CA TYR A 44 -8.21 -4.23 -7.70
C TYR A 44 -8.48 -2.75 -7.51
N TYR A 45 -7.62 -1.91 -8.07
CA TYR A 45 -7.74 -0.47 -8.08
C TYR A 45 -8.51 -0.08 -9.34
N SER A 46 -9.67 0.55 -9.16
CA SER A 46 -10.51 1.01 -10.27
C SER A 46 -10.66 2.52 -10.25
N TYR A 47 -10.57 3.11 -11.43
CA TYR A 47 -10.60 4.54 -11.68
C TYR A 47 -11.70 4.85 -12.71
N PRO A 48 -13.00 4.77 -12.35
CA PRO A 48 -14.08 4.66 -13.33
C PRO A 48 -14.33 5.91 -14.20
N VAL A 49 -13.65 7.01 -13.89
CA VAL A 49 -13.72 8.27 -14.66
C VAL A 49 -12.44 8.56 -15.44
N TYR A 50 -11.48 7.63 -15.42
CA TYR A 50 -10.22 7.71 -16.14
C TYR A 50 -10.09 6.48 -17.04
N ASP A 51 -9.62 6.69 -18.27
CA ASP A 51 -9.40 5.60 -19.22
C ASP A 51 -8.05 4.96 -18.94
N ASN A 52 -7.95 3.63 -19.07
CA ASN A 52 -6.69 2.87 -19.01
C ASN A 52 -5.88 3.23 -17.76
N SER A 53 -6.45 3.01 -16.59
CA SER A 53 -5.90 3.39 -15.28
C SER A 53 -6.13 2.32 -14.21
N ASP A 54 -6.84 1.24 -14.54
CA ASP A 54 -7.19 0.18 -13.61
C ASP A 54 -6.08 -0.87 -13.56
N PHE A 55 -5.80 -1.37 -12.37
CA PHE A 55 -4.80 -2.41 -12.16
C PHE A 55 -5.13 -3.27 -10.94
N GLY A 56 -4.47 -4.42 -10.85
CA GLY A 56 -4.69 -5.39 -9.80
C GLY A 56 -3.41 -5.97 -9.27
N GLU A 57 -3.36 -6.15 -7.95
CA GLU A 57 -2.21 -6.69 -7.24
C GLU A 57 -2.60 -7.94 -6.46
N ILE A 58 -1.72 -8.93 -6.48
CA ILE A 58 -1.74 -9.99 -5.46
C ILE A 58 -0.77 -9.60 -4.35
N TYR A 59 -1.10 -9.96 -3.12
CA TYR A 59 -0.23 -9.69 -1.98
C TYR A 59 -0.15 -10.87 -1.01
N ALA A 60 0.94 -10.87 -0.24
CA ALA A 60 1.14 -11.72 0.90
C ALA A 60 1.80 -10.93 2.03
N ASN A 61 1.14 -10.90 3.19
CA ASN A 61 1.60 -10.27 4.41
C ASN A 61 1.80 -11.33 5.49
N LEU A 62 2.72 -11.06 6.40
CA LEU A 62 2.91 -11.86 7.60
C LEU A 62 3.23 -10.98 8.81
N SER A 63 2.86 -11.48 9.98
CA SER A 63 3.26 -10.90 11.26
C SER A 63 3.70 -11.99 12.23
N TRP A 64 4.75 -11.68 12.98
CA TRP A 64 5.27 -12.52 14.03
C TRP A 64 5.75 -11.66 15.19
N THR A 65 5.04 -11.73 16.31
CA THR A 65 5.31 -10.90 17.51
C THR A 65 5.23 -9.40 17.19
N TRP A 66 6.31 -8.65 17.38
CA TRP A 66 6.41 -7.23 17.06
C TRP A 66 6.80 -6.98 15.60
N LEU A 67 7.21 -8.01 14.85
CA LEU A 67 7.70 -7.88 13.47
C LEU A 67 6.57 -8.16 12.48
N ASN A 68 6.53 -7.39 11.39
CA ASN A 68 5.65 -7.64 10.25
C ASN A 68 6.38 -7.35 8.94
N GLY A 69 5.84 -7.87 7.85
CA GLY A 69 6.34 -7.60 6.51
C GLY A 69 5.38 -8.13 5.47
N GLY A 70 5.58 -7.71 4.23
CA GLY A 70 4.72 -8.10 3.15
C GLY A 70 5.32 -7.80 1.79
N LEU A 71 4.67 -8.34 0.77
CA LEU A 71 4.96 -8.10 -0.63
C LEU A 71 3.66 -8.01 -1.42
N ALA A 72 3.65 -7.14 -2.42
CA ALA A 72 2.60 -7.02 -3.42
C ALA A 72 3.21 -7.03 -4.82
N TYR A 73 2.50 -7.61 -5.78
CA TYR A 73 2.89 -7.72 -7.18
C TYR A 73 1.73 -7.34 -8.08
N THR A 74 1.96 -6.38 -8.99
CA THR A 74 0.98 -5.98 -9.99
C THR A 74 0.82 -7.08 -11.04
N LEU A 75 -0.28 -7.81 -10.93
CA LEU A 75 -0.59 -9.00 -11.70
C LEU A 75 -1.23 -8.67 -13.05
N ASN A 76 -2.10 -7.66 -13.07
CA ASN A 76 -2.82 -7.21 -14.25
C ASN A 76 -2.93 -5.69 -14.23
N SER A 77 -2.92 -5.09 -15.41
CA SER A 77 -3.05 -3.65 -15.57
C SER A 77 -3.60 -3.35 -16.96
N ASP A 78 -4.54 -2.42 -17.05
CA ASP A 78 -4.85 -1.72 -18.28
C ASP A 78 -4.21 -0.33 -18.32
N SER A 79 -3.45 0.03 -17.28
CA SER A 79 -2.77 1.31 -17.18
C SER A 79 -1.65 1.45 -18.20
N VAL A 80 -1.55 2.67 -18.73
CA VAL A 80 -0.44 3.09 -19.60
C VAL A 80 0.69 3.78 -18.83
N SER A 81 0.53 3.92 -17.50
CA SER A 81 1.51 4.51 -16.61
C SER A 81 2.53 3.47 -16.14
N PRO A 82 3.84 3.73 -16.20
CA PRO A 82 4.85 2.84 -15.62
C PRO A 82 4.64 2.58 -14.11
N ALA A 83 4.00 3.52 -13.41
CA ALA A 83 3.67 3.36 -11.98
C ALA A 83 2.70 2.21 -11.70
N ASP A 84 1.88 1.84 -12.68
CA ASP A 84 0.75 0.95 -12.47
C ASP A 84 0.79 -0.24 -13.43
N GLU A 85 1.91 -0.44 -14.13
CA GLU A 85 2.08 -1.53 -15.08
C GLU A 85 2.27 -2.90 -14.41
N THR A 86 2.03 -3.97 -15.17
CA THR A 86 2.30 -5.32 -14.69
C THR A 86 3.79 -5.50 -14.42
N GLY A 87 4.12 -6.19 -13.32
CA GLY A 87 5.50 -6.45 -12.96
C GLY A 87 6.03 -5.59 -11.82
N ASN A 88 5.30 -4.55 -11.41
CA ASN A 88 5.68 -3.73 -10.26
C ASN A 88 5.62 -4.54 -8.97
N LEU A 89 6.60 -4.30 -8.11
CA LEU A 89 6.77 -4.96 -6.82
C LEU A 89 6.80 -3.91 -5.71
N TYR A 90 6.02 -4.15 -4.67
CA TYR A 90 6.17 -3.46 -3.39
C TYR A 90 6.54 -4.49 -2.33
N TYR A 91 7.48 -4.16 -1.47
CA TYR A 91 7.79 -4.99 -0.31
C TYR A 91 8.23 -4.14 0.87
N TYR A 92 7.91 -4.61 2.08
CA TYR A 92 8.19 -3.87 3.29
C TYR A 92 8.53 -4.77 4.47
N ILE A 93 9.19 -4.16 5.45
CA ILE A 93 9.39 -4.69 6.78
C ILE A 93 9.04 -3.62 7.80
N GLY A 94 8.39 -4.03 8.87
CA GLY A 94 7.97 -3.11 9.92
C GLY A 94 7.93 -3.77 11.27
N GLY A 95 7.67 -2.96 12.28
CA GLY A 95 7.38 -3.46 13.61
C GLY A 95 6.52 -2.53 14.44
N SER A 96 5.86 -3.10 15.43
CA SER A 96 4.93 -2.43 16.33
C SER A 96 5.17 -2.79 17.79
N TRP A 97 5.11 -1.81 18.69
CA TRP A 97 5.38 -1.96 20.12
C TRP A 97 4.36 -1.21 20.96
N ASP A 98 3.83 -1.87 21.98
CA ASP A 98 2.95 -1.24 22.95
C ASP A 98 3.75 -0.60 24.08
N VAL A 99 3.61 0.72 24.22
CA VAL A 99 4.29 1.53 25.23
C VAL A 99 3.25 2.37 25.97
N LYS A 100 2.94 1.96 27.22
CA LYS A 100 2.03 2.69 28.12
C LYS A 100 0.65 3.01 27.50
N GLY A 101 0.07 2.05 26.78
CA GLY A 101 -1.24 2.20 26.12
C GLY A 101 -1.22 3.04 24.85
N LEU A 102 -0.03 3.22 24.26
CA LEU A 102 0.16 3.67 22.88
C LEU A 102 0.76 2.52 22.10
N THR A 103 0.34 2.34 20.85
CA THR A 103 1.03 1.46 19.91
C THR A 103 1.91 2.32 19.02
N LEU A 104 3.22 2.12 19.08
CA LEU A 104 4.19 2.76 18.19
C LEU A 104 4.51 1.80 17.06
N ALA A 105 4.55 2.29 15.82
CA ALA A 105 4.97 1.47 14.69
C ALA A 105 5.95 2.20 13.78
N ALA A 106 6.81 1.42 13.14
CA ALA A 106 7.74 1.88 12.13
C ALA A 106 7.76 0.90 10.96
N THR A 107 7.77 1.43 9.74
CA THR A 107 7.83 0.64 8.50
C THR A 107 8.89 1.21 7.58
N PHE A 108 9.64 0.32 6.94
CA PHE A 108 10.47 0.65 5.78
C PHE A 108 9.99 -0.17 4.59
N GLY A 109 9.68 0.51 3.49
CA GLY A 109 9.18 -0.11 2.27
C GLY A 109 9.97 0.30 1.04
N ILE A 110 9.95 -0.55 0.02
CA ILE A 110 10.57 -0.30 -1.29
C ILE A 110 9.53 -0.60 -2.35
N TYR A 111 9.37 0.34 -3.28
CA TYR A 111 8.75 0.11 -4.56
C TYR A 111 9.84 -0.10 -5.61
N ASP A 112 9.79 -1.27 -6.24
CA ASP A 112 10.64 -1.72 -7.35
C ASP A 112 9.72 -1.88 -8.56
N PHE A 113 9.65 -0.82 -9.36
CA PHE A 113 8.76 -0.76 -10.50
C PHE A 113 9.42 -1.44 -11.69
N ASN A 114 8.62 -2.21 -12.41
CA ASN A 114 9.01 -2.63 -13.74
C ASN A 114 9.30 -1.38 -14.57
N SER A 115 10.55 -1.29 -15.02
CA SER A 115 11.07 -0.12 -15.70
C SER A 115 11.15 -0.36 -17.21
N ASP A 116 10.64 -1.47 -17.74
CA ASP A 116 10.73 -1.79 -19.17
C ASP A 116 10.04 -0.71 -20.02
N SER A 117 8.84 -0.24 -19.61
CA SER A 117 8.17 0.87 -20.28
C SER A 117 8.86 2.21 -20.02
N ALA A 118 9.38 2.45 -18.81
CA ALA A 118 10.09 3.68 -18.47
C ALA A 118 11.37 3.83 -19.31
N LEU A 119 12.16 2.76 -19.43
CA LEU A 119 13.37 2.68 -20.25
C LEU A 119 13.05 2.84 -21.74
N GLN A 120 11.99 2.21 -22.24
CA GLN A 120 11.56 2.35 -23.64
C GLN A 120 11.18 3.80 -23.98
N ASN A 121 10.61 4.54 -23.03
CA ASN A 121 10.12 5.91 -23.24
C ASN A 121 11.09 7.02 -22.79
N ASN A 122 12.34 6.69 -22.44
CA ASN A 122 13.32 7.63 -21.85
C ASN A 122 12.79 8.37 -20.61
N VAL A 123 11.94 7.70 -19.84
CA VAL A 123 11.42 8.16 -18.56
C VAL A 123 12.38 7.68 -17.47
N ALA A 124 12.57 8.48 -16.44
CA ALA A 124 13.45 8.12 -15.34
C ALA A 124 12.89 6.94 -14.53
N ASN A 125 13.77 6.22 -13.84
CA ASN A 125 13.37 5.10 -13.00
C ASN A 125 12.43 5.63 -11.86
N PRO A 126 11.21 5.06 -11.72
CA PRO A 126 10.26 5.44 -10.68
C PRO A 126 10.50 4.75 -9.32
N ASP A 127 11.51 3.90 -9.15
CA ASP A 127 11.83 3.26 -7.87
C ASP A 127 12.03 4.29 -6.75
N TYR A 128 11.45 3.97 -5.60
CA TYR A 128 11.68 4.73 -4.38
C TYR A 128 11.55 3.82 -3.15
N SER A 129 12.17 4.25 -2.06
CA SER A 129 11.92 3.67 -0.74
C SER A 129 11.15 4.66 0.13
N HIS A 130 10.56 4.19 1.22
CA HIS A 130 9.91 5.06 2.19
C HIS A 130 10.10 4.57 3.61
N ILE A 131 9.98 5.50 4.54
CA ILE A 131 9.85 5.23 5.97
C ILE A 131 8.55 5.84 6.49
N GLN A 132 7.81 5.06 7.26
CA GLN A 132 6.63 5.50 7.99
C GLN A 132 6.88 5.36 9.48
N LEU A 133 6.49 6.36 10.26
CA LEU A 133 6.38 6.27 11.72
C LEU A 133 4.96 6.60 12.14
N SER A 134 4.37 5.82 13.03
CA SER A 134 3.02 6.07 13.54
C SER A 134 2.88 5.85 15.03
N VAL A 135 1.88 6.52 15.60
CA VAL A 135 1.38 6.29 16.95
C VAL A 135 -0.12 6.08 16.89
N GLU A 136 -0.59 5.02 17.54
CA GLU A 136 -2.00 4.67 17.63
C GLU A 136 -2.47 4.67 19.08
N LYS A 137 -3.70 5.14 19.28
CA LYS A 137 -4.43 5.03 20.54
C LYS A 137 -5.93 5.09 20.31
N ASP A 138 -6.67 4.15 20.93
CA ASP A 138 -8.14 4.16 20.98
C ASP A 138 -8.78 4.29 19.59
N GLY A 139 -8.19 3.62 18.58
CA GLY A 139 -8.63 3.64 17.19
C GLY A 139 -8.16 4.85 16.36
N PHE A 140 -7.51 5.85 16.98
CA PHE A 140 -6.87 6.94 16.25
C PHE A 140 -5.43 6.62 15.91
N THR A 141 -5.03 6.88 14.66
CA THR A 141 -3.64 6.75 14.23
C THR A 141 -3.14 8.06 13.66
N PHE A 142 -1.99 8.51 14.15
CA PHE A 142 -1.24 9.64 13.59
C PHE A 142 0.04 9.10 12.97
N ALA A 143 0.34 9.51 11.75
CA ALA A 143 1.51 9.02 11.05
C ALA A 143 2.23 10.11 10.26
N LEU A 144 3.51 9.85 10.05
CA LEU A 144 4.42 10.62 9.23
C LEU A 144 5.15 9.67 8.28
N ASP A 145 5.13 10.03 7.00
CA ASP A 145 5.77 9.31 5.92
C ASP A 145 6.84 10.17 5.27
N LYS A 146 7.94 9.54 4.88
CA LYS A 146 8.97 10.14 4.05
C LYS A 146 9.38 9.16 2.96
N ASN A 147 9.23 9.59 1.71
CA ASN A 147 9.79 8.87 0.58
C ASN A 147 11.23 9.35 0.35
N ASP A 148 12.04 8.42 -0.13
CA ASP A 148 13.34 8.65 -0.74
C ASP A 148 13.23 8.28 -2.23
N ALA A 149 12.66 9.20 -2.99
CA ALA A 149 12.64 9.16 -4.44
C ALA A 149 13.82 9.98 -4.97
N LYS A 150 14.51 9.49 -6.00
CA LYS A 150 15.65 10.20 -6.56
C LYS A 150 15.22 11.54 -7.18
N ASP A 151 16.11 12.54 -7.15
CA ASP A 151 15.83 13.90 -7.66
C ASP A 151 15.43 13.94 -9.14
N ASN A 152 15.77 12.90 -9.90
CA ASN A 152 15.38 12.73 -11.30
C ASN A 152 14.24 11.73 -11.50
N SER A 153 13.57 11.25 -10.44
CA SER A 153 12.49 10.26 -10.54
C SER A 153 11.25 10.81 -11.23
N SER A 154 10.43 9.90 -11.76
CA SER A 154 9.18 10.19 -12.48
C SER A 154 8.10 10.87 -11.64
N TRP A 155 8.30 10.96 -10.32
CA TRP A 155 7.34 11.48 -9.34
C TRP A 155 7.41 12.99 -9.12
N GLY A 156 8.43 13.65 -9.69
CA GLY A 156 8.64 15.08 -9.54
C GLY A 156 9.24 15.49 -8.19
N ALA A 157 9.54 16.78 -8.04
CA ALA A 157 10.33 17.30 -6.91
C ALA A 157 9.67 17.14 -5.53
N SER A 158 8.34 17.07 -5.46
CA SER A 158 7.59 16.89 -4.21
C SER A 158 7.47 15.43 -3.77
N ALA A 159 8.00 14.47 -4.53
CA ALA A 159 7.89 13.06 -4.22
C ALA A 159 8.49 12.72 -2.85
N SER A 160 9.59 13.36 -2.49
CA SER A 160 10.35 13.16 -1.25
C SER A 160 9.90 14.06 -0.08
N ASP A 161 8.82 14.82 -0.27
CA ASP A 161 8.20 15.63 0.77
C ASP A 161 7.60 14.76 1.88
N TYR A 162 7.58 15.31 3.09
CA TYR A 162 6.93 14.68 4.23
C TYR A 162 5.41 14.67 4.04
N ARG A 163 4.78 13.54 4.33
CA ARG A 163 3.32 13.41 4.34
C ARG A 163 2.85 13.07 5.75
N PHE A 164 1.77 13.72 6.16
CA PHE A 164 1.13 13.48 7.44
C PHE A 164 -0.30 13.02 7.19
N TRP A 165 -0.74 12.00 7.92
CA TRP A 165 -2.12 11.56 7.87
C TRP A 165 -2.65 11.17 9.24
N LEU A 166 -3.98 11.23 9.35
CA LEU A 166 -4.75 10.88 10.52
C LEU A 166 -5.86 9.92 10.07
N SER A 167 -6.00 8.81 10.78
CA SER A 167 -7.11 7.89 10.58
C SER A 167 -7.86 7.61 11.89
N TYR A 168 -9.08 7.14 11.76
CA TYR A 168 -9.90 6.63 12.84
C TYR A 168 -10.58 5.33 12.39
N THR A 169 -10.40 4.25 13.14
CA THR A 169 -11.00 2.95 12.86
C THR A 169 -12.08 2.63 13.90
N LYS A 170 -13.21 2.11 13.42
CA LYS A 170 -14.31 1.65 14.27
C LYS A 170 -14.92 0.38 13.72
N ASP A 171 -14.90 -0.65 14.56
CA ASP A 171 -15.60 -1.90 14.28
C ASP A 171 -17.04 -1.87 14.78
N PHE A 172 -17.92 -2.52 14.03
CA PHE A 172 -19.32 -2.70 14.36
C PHE A 172 -19.66 -4.19 14.27
N ASP A 173 -20.20 -4.73 15.36
CA ASP A 173 -20.75 -6.08 15.35
C ASP A 173 -22.10 -6.08 14.65
N LEU A 174 -22.22 -6.89 13.61
CA LEU A 174 -23.44 -7.05 12.82
C LEU A 174 -24.12 -8.38 13.19
N LEU A 175 -24.53 -8.48 14.47
CA LEU A 175 -25.26 -9.61 15.11
C LEU A 175 -24.46 -10.90 15.35
#